data_AF-A0A2H8TE07-F1
#
_entry.id   AF-A0A2H8TE07-F1
#
_cell.length_a   1.000
_cell.length_b   1.000
_cell.length_c   1.000
_cell.angle_alpha   90.00
_cell.angle_beta   90.00
_cell.angle_gamma   90.00
#
_symmetry.space_group_name_H-M   'P 1'
#
loop_
_entity.id
_entity.type
_entity.pdbx_description
1 polymer ?
#
loop_
_entity_poly.entity_id
_entity_poly.type
_entity_poly.pdbx_seq_one_letter_code
_entity_poly.pdbx_strand_id
1 'polypeptide(L)'
;MMFVKEMLFCVILFTWIFHIQGRPQGDSMIKASEKPEPYEYQYKVEDKPSGNYYGQNEVGKDTGRIEGSYFVYLPDGRLMTVTYYVDGESGFVPKITFQDNASPFGNSESNSIQRR
;
A
#
# COMPACT_ATOMS: atom_id res chain seq x y z
N MET A 1 -35.82 60.41 13.52
CA MET A 1 -36.35 59.47 12.50
C MET A 1 -35.33 59.16 11.39
N MET A 2 -34.03 59.07 11.71
CA MET A 2 -32.96 58.65 10.78
C MET A 2 -32.25 57.36 11.27
N PHE A 3 -32.15 57.17 12.59
CA PHE A 3 -31.47 56.01 13.22
C PHE A 3 -32.13 54.64 12.96
N VAL A 4 -33.45 54.58 12.78
CA VAL A 4 -34.18 53.32 12.59
C VAL A 4 -34.07 52.81 11.15
N LYS A 5 -33.84 53.71 10.19
CA LYS A 5 -33.80 53.39 8.76
C LYS A 5 -32.45 52.79 8.35
N GLU A 6 -31.36 53.20 8.99
CA GLU A 6 -30.01 52.65 8.75
C GLU A 6 -29.83 51.25 9.36
N MET A 7 -30.37 50.99 10.56
CA MET A 7 -30.36 49.64 11.14
C MET A 7 -31.19 48.63 10.33
N LEU A 8 -32.29 49.07 9.71
CA LEU A 8 -33.11 48.22 8.86
C LEU A 8 -32.40 47.87 7.53
N PHE A 9 -31.54 48.76 7.04
CA PHE A 9 -30.77 48.53 5.81
C PHE A 9 -29.65 47.48 6.01
N CYS A 10 -29.02 47.45 7.20
CA CYS A 10 -28.00 46.43 7.53
C CYS A 10 -28.58 45.02 7.68
N VAL A 11 -29.79 44.88 8.23
CA VAL A 11 -30.44 43.56 8.40
C VAL A 11 -30.86 42.96 7.06
N ILE A 12 -31.28 43.79 6.09
CA ILE A 12 -31.67 43.33 4.73
C ILE A 12 -30.44 42.96 3.89
N LEU A 13 -29.29 43.63 4.08
CA LEU A 13 -28.02 43.25 3.46
C LEU A 13 -27.44 41.94 4.01
N PHE A 14 -27.65 41.66 5.31
CA PHE A 14 -27.21 40.40 5.93
C PHE A 14 -28.06 39.18 5.54
N THR A 15 -29.35 39.35 5.26
CA THR A 15 -30.23 38.23 4.85
C THR A 15 -30.09 37.84 3.38
N TRP A 16 -29.49 38.69 2.54
CA TRP A 16 -29.18 38.37 1.14
C TRP A 16 -27.92 37.51 0.95
N ILE A 17 -27.01 37.46 1.93
CA ILE A 17 -25.78 36.65 1.85
C ILE A 17 -26.05 35.19 2.28
N PHE A 18 -27.10 34.93 3.07
CA PHE A 18 -27.47 33.59 3.53
C PHE A 18 -28.37 32.79 2.56
N HIS A 19 -28.64 33.28 1.34
CA HIS A 19 -29.41 32.56 0.32
C HIS A 19 -28.59 32.25 -0.94
N ILE A 20 -27.30 31.97 -0.78
CA ILE A 20 -26.56 31.20 -1.78
C ILE A 20 -26.54 29.75 -1.29
N GLN A 21 -27.63 29.03 -1.55
CA GLN A 21 -27.56 27.58 -1.55
C GLN A 21 -26.69 27.20 -2.74
N GLY A 22 -25.47 26.74 -2.47
CA GLY A 22 -24.65 26.09 -3.49
C GLY A 22 -25.52 25.06 -4.19
N ARG A 23 -25.62 25.15 -5.52
CA ARG A 23 -26.37 24.16 -6.29
C ARG A 23 -25.77 22.80 -5.94
N PRO A 24 -26.55 21.81 -5.50
CA PRO A 24 -26.02 20.45 -5.44
C PRO A 24 -25.54 20.15 -6.86
N GLN A 25 -24.22 19.95 -7.00
CA GLN A 25 -23.71 19.35 -8.22
C GLN A 25 -24.38 17.99 -8.27
N GLY A 26 -25.22 17.80 -9.29
CA GLY A 26 -25.89 16.53 -9.49
C GLY A 26 -24.84 15.48 -9.77
N ASP A 27 -24.36 14.82 -8.73
CA ASP A 27 -23.61 13.58 -8.83
C ASP A 27 -24.58 12.52 -9.33
N SER A 28 -24.80 12.47 -10.64
CA SER A 28 -25.08 11.18 -11.28
C SER A 28 -23.77 10.40 -11.34
N MET A 29 -23.14 10.17 -10.19
CA MET A 29 -22.15 9.14 -10.04
C MET A 29 -22.93 7.84 -10.08
N ILE A 30 -22.97 7.20 -11.25
CA ILE A 30 -22.95 5.75 -11.23
C ILE A 30 -21.64 5.41 -10.50
N LYS A 31 -21.73 5.28 -9.18
CA LYS A 31 -20.73 4.60 -8.38
C LYS A 31 -20.80 3.16 -8.85
N ALA A 32 -20.14 2.88 -9.98
CA ALA A 32 -19.74 1.54 -10.33
C ALA A 32 -19.17 0.98 -9.03
N SER A 33 -19.69 -0.15 -8.57
CA SER A 33 -19.18 -0.82 -7.38
C SER A 33 -17.67 -0.89 -7.55
N GLU A 34 -16.93 -0.06 -6.81
CA GLU A 34 -15.49 0.11 -6.93
C GLU A 34 -14.85 -1.06 -6.18
N LYS A 35 -15.15 -2.26 -6.66
CA LYS A 35 -14.53 -3.49 -6.19
C LYS A 35 -13.08 -3.42 -6.66
N PRO A 36 -12.10 -3.54 -5.77
CA PRO A 36 -10.70 -3.54 -6.16
C PRO A 36 -10.44 -4.60 -7.25
N GLU A 37 -9.69 -4.24 -8.28
CA GLU A 37 -9.25 -5.19 -9.28
C GLU A 37 -8.09 -6.04 -8.69
N PRO A 38 -8.18 -7.38 -8.77
CA PRO A 38 -7.09 -8.24 -8.33
C PRO A 38 -5.81 -8.01 -9.11
N TYR A 39 -4.67 -8.14 -8.43
CA TYR A 39 -3.35 -8.10 -9.04
C TYR A 39 -2.41 -9.08 -8.36
N GLU A 40 -1.35 -9.46 -9.07
CA GLU A 40 -0.25 -10.23 -8.53
C GLU A 40 1.05 -9.80 -9.20
N TYR A 41 2.10 -9.64 -8.42
CA TYR A 41 3.44 -9.44 -8.95
C TYR A 41 4.48 -10.16 -8.09
N GLN A 42 5.60 -10.47 -8.72
CA GLN A 42 6.76 -11.02 -8.04
C GLN A 42 8.05 -10.65 -8.77
N TYR A 43 9.14 -10.54 -8.01
CA TYR A 43 10.48 -10.44 -8.55
C TYR A 43 11.48 -11.13 -7.62
N LYS A 44 12.64 -11.47 -8.20
CA LYS A 44 13.74 -12.09 -7.47
C LYS A 44 15.07 -11.70 -8.08
N VAL A 45 16.02 -11.39 -7.22
CA VAL A 45 17.42 -11.12 -7.57
C VAL A 45 18.28 -12.20 -6.93
N GLU A 46 19.01 -12.92 -7.77
CA GLU A 46 20.05 -13.87 -7.37
C GLU A 46 21.34 -13.53 -8.12
N ASP A 47 22.24 -12.82 -7.47
CA ASP A 47 23.54 -12.45 -8.04
C ASP A 47 24.67 -12.92 -7.13
N LYS A 48 25.20 -14.10 -7.43
CA LYS A 48 26.27 -14.76 -6.67
C LYS A 48 27.53 -13.89 -6.56
N PRO A 49 28.07 -13.30 -7.66
CA PRO A 49 29.23 -12.42 -7.60
C PRO A 49 29.13 -11.26 -6.60
N SER A 50 27.98 -10.58 -6.53
CA SER A 50 27.79 -9.45 -5.60
C SER A 50 27.28 -9.89 -4.22
N GLY A 51 26.81 -11.14 -4.09
CA GLY A 51 26.16 -11.64 -2.88
C GLY A 51 24.72 -11.17 -2.71
N ASN A 52 24.15 -10.50 -3.72
CA ASN A 52 22.77 -10.00 -3.65
C ASN A 52 21.77 -11.16 -3.78
N TYR A 53 20.93 -11.30 -2.75
CA TYR A 53 19.82 -12.25 -2.73
C TYR A 53 18.62 -11.64 -2.02
N TYR A 54 17.61 -11.24 -2.81
CA TYR A 54 16.38 -10.64 -2.31
C TYR A 54 15.24 -10.80 -3.31
N GLY A 55 14.02 -10.63 -2.85
CA GLY A 55 12.84 -10.75 -3.70
C GLY A 55 11.56 -10.45 -2.95
N GLN A 56 10.47 -10.39 -3.70
CA GLN A 56 9.15 -10.08 -3.17
C GLN A 56 8.08 -10.77 -4.00
N ASN A 57 6.96 -11.10 -3.36
CA ASN A 57 5.69 -11.37 -3.98
C ASN A 57 4.57 -10.62 -3.25
N GLU A 58 3.56 -10.21 -3.99
CA GLU A 58 2.36 -9.58 -3.42
C GLU A 58 1.15 -9.89 -4.28
N VAL A 59 0.02 -10.13 -3.63
CA VAL A 59 -1.29 -10.36 -4.23
C VAL A 59 -2.29 -9.37 -3.64
N GLY A 60 -2.94 -8.60 -4.50
CA GLY A 60 -4.15 -7.86 -4.16
C GLY A 60 -5.38 -8.65 -4.56
N LYS A 61 -6.30 -8.85 -3.63
CA LYS A 61 -7.55 -9.60 -3.84
C LYS A 61 -8.69 -8.65 -4.21
N ASP A 62 -9.72 -9.23 -4.81
CA ASP A 62 -10.96 -8.54 -5.18
C ASP A 62 -11.75 -8.00 -3.97
N THR A 63 -11.40 -8.45 -2.76
CA THR A 63 -11.93 -7.96 -1.48
C THR A 63 -11.26 -6.68 -0.99
N GLY A 64 -10.16 -6.24 -1.63
CA GLY A 64 -9.30 -5.16 -1.14
C GLY A 64 -8.21 -5.60 -0.16
N ARG A 65 -8.17 -6.90 0.16
CA ARG A 65 -7.11 -7.52 0.95
C ARG A 65 -5.81 -7.57 0.17
N ILE A 66 -4.71 -7.11 0.75
CA ILE A 66 -3.36 -7.28 0.20
C ILE A 66 -2.60 -8.26 1.10
N GLU A 67 -1.91 -9.23 0.50
CA GLU A 67 -1.03 -10.19 1.18
C GLU A 67 0.27 -10.29 0.40
N GLY A 68 1.41 -10.26 1.09
CA GLY A 68 2.70 -10.36 0.43
C GLY A 68 3.82 -10.81 1.34
N SER A 69 4.97 -11.08 0.74
CA SER A 69 6.20 -11.38 1.45
C SER A 69 7.39 -10.82 0.69
N TYR A 70 8.37 -10.27 1.41
CA TYR A 70 9.70 -10.00 0.86
C TYR A 70 10.78 -10.64 1.71
N PHE A 71 11.94 -10.89 1.11
CA PHE A 71 13.10 -11.43 1.80
C PHE A 71 14.38 -10.71 1.37
N VAL A 72 15.35 -10.64 2.29
CA VAL A 72 16.68 -10.08 2.06
C VAL A 72 17.71 -10.93 2.78
N TYR A 73 18.73 -11.38 2.05
CA TYR A 73 19.91 -11.99 2.65
C TYR A 73 20.82 -10.90 3.20
N LEU A 74 21.07 -10.94 4.52
CA LEU A 74 21.82 -9.91 5.22
C LEU A 74 23.32 -10.23 5.24
N PRO A 75 24.19 -9.21 5.35
CA PRO A 75 25.63 -9.40 5.46
C PRO A 75 26.09 -10.23 6.66
N ASP A 76 25.24 -10.38 7.69
CA ASP A 76 25.50 -11.21 8.88
C ASP A 76 25.18 -12.71 8.66
N GLY A 77 24.79 -13.10 7.44
CA GLY A 77 24.48 -14.47 7.07
C GLY A 77 23.06 -14.92 7.42
N ARG A 78 22.21 -14.02 7.94
CA ARG A 78 20.79 -14.32 8.18
C ARG A 78 19.95 -14.02 6.95
N LEU A 79 18.91 -14.83 6.74
CA LEU A 79 17.84 -14.50 5.80
C LEU A 79 16.68 -13.86 6.58
N MET A 80 16.44 -12.58 6.32
CA MET A 80 15.28 -11.87 6.86
C MET A 80 14.09 -12.08 5.91
N THR A 81 12.96 -12.52 6.45
CA THR A 81 11.70 -12.64 5.72
C THR A 81 10.64 -11.80 6.42
N VAL A 82 9.92 -10.99 5.65
CA VAL A 82 8.79 -10.21 6.13
C VAL A 82 7.56 -10.63 5.37
N THR A 83 6.63 -11.26 6.08
CA THR A 83 5.29 -11.58 5.56
C THR A 83 4.33 -10.54 6.09
N TYR A 84 3.47 -9.99 5.25
CA TYR A 84 2.60 -8.88 5.64
C TYR A 84 1.23 -8.96 5.00
N TYR A 85 0.34 -8.13 5.54
CA TYR A 85 -0.96 -7.90 4.95
C TYR A 85 -1.48 -6.49 5.16
N VAL A 86 -2.51 -6.13 4.38
CA VAL A 86 -3.37 -4.95 4.58
C VAL A 86 -4.84 -5.40 4.50
N ASP A 87 -5.66 -5.04 5.47
CA ASP A 87 -7.12 -5.26 5.51
C ASP A 87 -7.84 -3.94 5.82
N GLY A 88 -8.53 -3.35 4.84
CA GLY A 88 -9.22 -2.08 5.03
C GLY A 88 -8.32 -1.01 5.68
N GLU A 89 -8.65 -0.62 6.91
CA GLU A 89 -7.92 0.41 7.68
C GLU A 89 -6.75 -0.15 8.54
N SER A 90 -6.42 -1.45 8.44
CA SER A 90 -5.35 -2.04 9.29
C SER A 90 -3.98 -1.42 9.07
N GLY A 91 -3.77 -0.75 7.93
CA GLY A 91 -2.45 -0.38 7.44
C GLY A 91 -1.59 -1.62 7.17
N PHE A 92 -0.28 -1.41 7.09
CA PHE A 92 0.71 -2.48 6.88
C PHE A 92 0.95 -3.26 8.18
N VAL A 93 0.59 -4.55 8.19
CA VAL A 93 0.77 -5.44 9.34
C VAL A 93 1.85 -6.51 9.04
N PRO A 94 3.10 -6.33 9.48
CA PRO A 94 4.18 -7.26 9.20
C PRO A 94 4.40 -8.31 10.30
N LYS A 95 4.87 -9.48 9.87
CA LYS A 95 5.54 -10.49 10.68
C LYS A 95 6.95 -10.70 10.13
N ILE A 96 7.95 -10.48 10.97
CA ILE A 96 9.37 -10.56 10.61
C ILE A 96 9.95 -11.84 11.20
N THR A 97 10.68 -12.60 10.39
CA THR A 97 11.44 -13.77 10.83
C THR A 97 12.88 -13.70 10.32
N PHE A 98 13.79 -14.34 11.05
CA PHE A 98 15.18 -14.50 10.68
C PHE A 98 15.51 -15.99 10.65
N GLN A 99 16.17 -16.42 9.57
CA GLN A 99 16.81 -17.73 9.51
C GLN A 99 18.31 -17.55 9.66
N ASP A 100 18.89 -18.14 10.70
CA ASP A 100 20.33 -18.13 10.93
C ASP A 100 21.07 -19.07 9.98
N ASN A 101 22.32 -18.74 9.65
CA ASN A 101 23.20 -19.53 8.76
C ASN A 101 22.53 -19.88 7.42
N ALA A 102 21.83 -18.93 6.81
CA ALA A 102 21.18 -19.16 5.54
C ALA A 102 22.23 -19.33 4.42
N SER A 103 22.02 -20.32 3.54
CA SER A 103 22.83 -20.53 2.33
C SER A 103 21.94 -20.39 1.09
N PRO A 104 21.59 -19.15 0.69
CA PRO A 104 20.61 -18.91 -0.37
C PRO A 104 21.08 -19.35 -1.76
N PHE A 105 22.39 -19.50 -1.96
CA PHE A 105 22.99 -19.86 -3.25
C PHE A 105 23.22 -21.37 -3.45
N GLY A 106 22.94 -22.18 -2.42
CA GLY A 106 23.13 -23.63 -2.40
C GLY A 106 24.61 -24.08 -2.39
N ASN A 107 24.85 -25.29 -1.89
CA ASN A 107 26.18 -25.91 -1.94
C ASN A 107 26.40 -26.53 -3.33
N SER A 108 26.83 -25.74 -4.31
CA SER A 108 27.02 -26.20 -5.69
C SER A 108 28.31 -27.01 -5.95
N GLU A 109 28.97 -27.56 -4.92
CA GLU A 109 30.28 -28.21 -5.07
C GLU A 109 30.31 -29.75 -4.94
N SER A 110 29.22 -30.46 -4.63
CA SER A 110 29.32 -31.90 -4.30
C SER A 110 29.15 -32.90 -5.45
N ASN A 111 28.95 -32.48 -6.71
CA ASN A 111 28.58 -33.41 -7.80
C ASN A 111 29.53 -33.45 -9.01
N SER A 112 30.73 -32.85 -8.94
CA SER A 112 31.69 -32.83 -10.06
C SER A 112 32.85 -33.84 -9.96
N ILE A 113 33.00 -34.58 -8.85
CA ILE A 113 34.19 -35.44 -8.62
C ILE A 113 33.93 -36.94 -8.92
N GLN A 114 32.68 -37.39 -9.09
CA GLN A 114 32.37 -38.82 -9.30
C GLN A 114 32.13 -39.21 -10.78
N ARG A 115 32.57 -38.38 -11.73
CA ARG A 115 32.56 -38.72 -13.17
C ARG A 115 33.99 -38.69 -13.74
N ARG A 116 34.79 -39.68 -13.37
CA ARG A 116 35.96 -40.15 -14.14
C ARG A 116 36.07 -41.65 -14.00
#